data_AF-A0A1Y0I636-F1
#
_entry.id   AF-A0A1Y0I636-F1
#
_cell.length_a   1.000
_cell.length_b   1.000
_cell.length_c   1.000
_cell.angle_alpha   90.00
_cell.angle_beta   90.00
_cell.angle_gamma   90.00
#
_symmetry.space_group_name_H-M   'P 1'
#
loop_
_entity.id
_entity.type
_entity.pdbx_description
1 polymer ?
#
loop_
_entity_poly.entity_id
_entity_poly.type
_entity_poly.pdbx_seq_one_letter_code
_entity_poly.pdbx_strand_id
1 'polypeptide(L)' 'MERQIIDQLPADATRDDVLYRIGEHKEIESGLTDSDAGRTTPVEDVVTEFGTGP' A
#
# COMPACT_ATOMS: atom_id res chain seq x y z
N MET A 1 10.01 11.41 6.98
CA MET A 1 8.70 10.74 6.99
C MET A 1 8.60 9.67 8.07
N GLU A 2 9.62 8.83 8.29
CA GLU A 2 9.59 7.71 9.26
C GLU A 2 9.25 8.09 10.72
N ARG A 3 9.57 9.32 11.17
CA ARG A 3 9.25 9.79 12.53
C ARG A 3 7.74 9.75 12.83
N GLN A 4 6.88 10.07 11.86
CA GLN A 4 5.44 10.23 12.09
C GLN A 4 4.70 8.91 12.30
N ILE A 5 5.27 7.79 11.82
CA ILE A 5 4.67 6.46 12.03
C ILE A 5 4.83 6.08 13.50
N ILE A 6 5.99 6.35 14.09
CA ILE A 6 6.29 6.04 15.50
C ILE A 6 5.35 6.79 16.44
N ASP A 7 5.03 8.05 16.13
CA ASP A 7 4.15 8.89 16.96
C ASP A 7 2.67 8.44 16.96
N GLN A 8 2.26 7.61 15.98
CA GLN A 8 0.90 7.08 15.87
C GLN A 8 0.76 5.64 16.39
N LEU A 9 1.84 5.05 16.89
CA LEU A 9 1.80 3.69 17.42
C LEU A 9 1.26 3.68 18.85
N PRO A 10 0.49 2.65 19.23
CA PRO A 10 0.04 2.49 20.60
C PRO A 10 1.22 2.24 21.54
N ALA A 11 1.07 2.58 22.81
CA ALA A 11 2.16 2.55 23.80
C ALA A 11 2.70 1.13 24.07
N ASP A 12 1.94 0.10 23.74
CA ASP A 12 2.29 -1.32 23.83
C ASP A 12 2.78 -1.91 22.50
N ALA A 13 2.97 -1.08 21.47
CA ALA A 13 3.47 -1.53 20.18
C ALA A 13 4.85 -2.20 20.33
N THR A 14 4.99 -3.37 19.74
CA THR A 14 6.23 -4.11 19.68
C THR A 14 7.10 -3.61 18.52
N ARG A 15 8.37 -4.04 18.51
CA ARG A 15 9.27 -3.75 17.39
C ARG A 15 8.74 -4.31 16.06
N ASP A 16 8.02 -5.43 16.12
CA ASP A 16 7.49 -6.08 14.93
C ASP A 16 6.29 -5.31 14.36
N ASP A 17 5.46 -4.71 15.22
CA ASP A 17 4.35 -3.84 14.81
C ASP A 17 4.85 -2.59 14.06
N VAL A 18 5.97 -2.01 14.53
CA VAL A 18 6.62 -0.87 13.87
C VAL A 18 7.11 -1.27 12.47
N LEU A 19 7.80 -2.41 12.36
CA LEU A 19 8.35 -2.89 11.10
C LEU A 19 7.25 -3.25 10.09
N TYR A 20 6.19 -3.91 10.56
CA TYR A 20 5.02 -4.22 9.77
C TYR A 20 4.40 -2.96 9.17
N ARG A 21 4.15 -1.93 9.99
CA ARG A 21 3.52 -0.69 9.55
C ARG A 21 4.40 0.14 8.61
N ILE A 22 5.73 0.11 8.79
CA ILE A 22 6.67 0.69 7.83
C ILE A 22 6.60 -0.06 6.50
N GLY A 23 6.50 -1.39 6.55
CA GLY A 23 6.30 -2.24 5.36
C GLY A 23 5.06 -1.83 4.58
N GLU A 24 3.89 -1.81 5.24
CA GLU A 24 2.62 -1.40 4.63
C GLU A 24 2.72 0.00 4.01
N HIS A 25 3.28 0.97 4.73
CA HIS A 25 3.40 2.34 4.20
C HIS A 25 4.27 2.38 2.94
N LYS A 26 5.39 1.64 2.92
CA LYS A 26 6.25 1.56 1.72
C LYS A 26 5.53 0.92 0.54
N GLU A 27 4.74 -0.14 0.78
CA GLU A 27 3.96 -0.79 -0.28
C GLU A 27 2.88 0.15 -0.85
N ILE A 28 2.20 0.91 0.02
CA ILE A 28 1.22 1.92 -0.40
C ILE A 28 1.89 3.00 -1.28
N GLU A 29 2.99 3.59 -0.82
CA GLU A 29 3.70 4.63 -1.58
C GLU A 29 4.24 4.09 -2.92
N SER A 30 4.73 2.84 -2.93
CA SER A 30 5.13 2.16 -4.18
C SER A 30 3.94 2.00 -5.12
N GLY A 31 2.80 1.51 -4.63
CA GLY A 31 1.59 1.33 -5.43
C GLY A 31 1.04 2.65 -5.99
N LEU A 32 1.08 3.73 -5.19
CA LEU A 32 0.74 5.07 -5.67
C LEU A 32 1.68 5.53 -6.77
N THR A 33 2.99 5.32 -6.59
CA THR A 33 4.01 5.65 -7.61
C THR A 33 3.83 4.82 -8.89
N ASP A 34 3.42 3.56 -8.77
CA ASP A 34 3.09 2.70 -9.90
C ASP A 34 1.85 3.22 -10.63
N SER A 35 0.81 3.62 -9.89
CA SER A 35 -0.41 4.21 -10.47
C SER A 35 -0.12 5.51 -11.20
N ASP A 36 0.63 6.43 -10.59
CA ASP A 36 0.98 7.72 -11.19
C ASP A 36 1.83 7.56 -12.45
N ALA A 37 2.69 6.53 -12.47
CA ALA A 37 3.52 6.21 -13.62
C ALA A 37 2.82 5.35 -14.68
N GLY A 38 1.54 5.01 -14.51
CA GLY A 38 0.78 4.19 -15.45
C GLY A 38 1.26 2.73 -15.52
N ARG A 39 1.90 2.22 -14.46
CA ARG A 39 2.31 0.81 -14.33
C ARG A 39 1.19 -0.09 -13.77
N THR A 40 -0.05 0.23 -14.12
CA THR A 40 -1.25 -0.46 -13.68
C THR A 40 -2.03 -0.98 -14.88
N THR A 41 -2.73 -2.10 -14.72
CA THR A 41 -3.67 -2.59 -15.75
C THR A 41 -4.99 -1.80 -15.66
N PRO A 42 -5.49 -1.24 -16.77
CA PRO A 42 -6.81 -0.61 -16.82
C PRO A 42 -7.93 -1.59 -16.41
N VAL A 43 -8.97 -1.07 -15.76
CA VAL A 43 -10.05 -1.92 -15.24
C VAL A 43 -10.83 -2.61 -16.36
N GLU A 44 -10.98 -1.94 -17.51
CA GLU A 44 -11.62 -2.47 -18.70
C GLU A 44 -10.92 -3.73 -19.25
N ASP A 45 -9.59 -3.76 -19.16
CA ASP A 45 -8.79 -4.89 -19.61
C ASP A 45 -8.96 -6.07 -18.65
N VAL A 46 -8.94 -5.82 -17.34
CA VAL A 46 -9.16 -6.84 -16.30
C VAL A 46 -10.56 -7.46 -16.41
N VAL A 47 -11.60 -6.64 -16.58
CA VAL A 47 -12.99 -7.11 -16.74
C VAL A 47 -13.14 -7.95 -18.00
N THR A 48 -12.47 -7.56 -19.09
CA THR A 48 -12.47 -8.31 -20.35
C THR A 48 -11.76 -9.66 -20.19
N GLU A 49 -10.63 -9.70 -19.48
CA GLU A 49 -9.81 -10.90 -19.33
C GLU A 49 -10.42 -11.92 -18.36
N PHE A 50 -10.97 -11.47 -17.24
CA PHE A 50 -11.37 -12.36 -16.15
C PHE A 50 -12.88 -12.44 -15.91
N GLY A 51 -13.69 -11.62 -16.60
CA GLY A 51 -15.15 -11.63 -16.42
C GLY A 51 -15.61 -11.26 -15.00
N THR A 52 -14.75 -10.56 -14.22
CA THR A 52 -15.10 -10.06 -12.90
C THR A 52 -16.08 -8.90 -13.09
N GLY A 53 -17.38 -9.15 -12.91
CA GLY A 53 -18.39 -8.09 -12.93
C GLY A 53 -18.14 -7.01 -11.87
N PRO A 54 -18.84 -5.87 -11.95
CA PRO A 54 -18.83 -4.87 -10.88
C PRO A 54 -19.37 -5.42 -9.55
#